data_AF-A0A438GAI3-F1
#
_entry.id   AF-A0A438GAI3-F1
#
_cell.length_a   1.000
_cell.length_b   1.000
_cell.length_c   1.000
_cell.angle_alpha   90.00
_cell.angle_beta   90.00
_cell.angle_gamma   90.00
#
_symmetry.space_group_name_H-M   'P 1'
#
loop_
_entity.id
_entity.type
_entity.pdbx_description
1 polymer ?
#
loop_
_entity_poly.entity_id
_entity_poly.type
_entity_poly.pdbx_seq_one_letter_code
_entity_poly.pdbx_strand_id
1 'polypeptide(L)'
;MDSTNYRMNKNRKKSDNFVDGVQEHGKVELGARILQLGGVKRVFDQIFGVREGEKLLKASQCYLWTTAGPIAGLLFISTQRVAFFSERSIKFSCPNGELVRIHYKVSIPLRKIKRANQSENVVHGNCYCG
;
A
#
# COMPACT_ATOMS: atom_id res chain seq x y z
N MET A 1 -11.81 -48.58 -10.20
CA MET A 1 -10.34 -48.72 -10.28
C MET A 1 -9.96 -48.60 -11.73
N ASP A 2 -9.35 -47.49 -12.12
CA ASP A 2 -8.27 -47.55 -13.09
C ASP A 2 -7.40 -46.30 -12.96
N SER A 3 -6.11 -46.58 -12.81
CA SER A 3 -5.05 -45.65 -12.48
C SER A 3 -4.34 -45.25 -13.76
N THR A 4 -4.26 -43.96 -14.08
CA THR A 4 -3.25 -43.46 -15.03
C THR A 4 -2.61 -42.19 -14.51
N ASN A 5 -1.36 -42.35 -14.08
CA ASN A 5 -0.42 -41.30 -13.77
C ASN A 5 -0.03 -40.54 -15.05
N TYR A 6 0.10 -39.21 -14.97
CA TYR A 6 1.18 -38.52 -15.66
C TYR A 6 1.58 -37.19 -14.99
N ARG A 7 2.79 -37.22 -14.43
CA ARG A 7 3.88 -36.27 -14.73
C ARG A 7 3.70 -34.80 -14.30
N MET A 8 4.12 -34.50 -13.07
CA MET A 8 4.47 -33.15 -12.64
C MET A 8 5.65 -32.60 -13.46
N ASN A 9 5.52 -31.40 -14.04
CA ASN A 9 6.58 -30.74 -14.79
C ASN A 9 6.96 -29.38 -14.17
N LYS A 10 8.21 -29.31 -13.71
CA LYS A 10 9.09 -28.15 -13.46
C LYS A 10 8.43 -26.77 -13.26
N ASN A 11 8.44 -26.29 -12.02
CA ASN A 11 8.38 -24.85 -11.74
C ASN A 11 9.67 -24.17 -12.24
N ARG A 12 9.55 -23.48 -13.37
CA ARG A 12 10.54 -22.56 -13.92
C ARG A 12 10.71 -21.39 -12.94
N LYS A 13 11.95 -21.14 -12.50
CA LYS A 13 12.32 -19.84 -11.92
C LYS A 13 11.99 -18.76 -12.96
N LYS A 14 10.97 -17.96 -12.70
CA LYS A 14 10.68 -16.76 -13.49
C LYS A 14 11.20 -15.57 -12.68
N SER A 15 12.41 -15.12 -13.03
CA SER A 15 12.83 -13.76 -12.74
C SER A 15 11.94 -12.85 -13.59
N ASP A 16 11.04 -12.13 -12.96
CA ASP A 16 10.26 -11.11 -13.64
C ASP A 16 11.19 -9.92 -13.91
N ASN A 17 11.79 -9.95 -15.10
CA ASN A 17 12.55 -8.83 -15.65
C ASN A 17 11.55 -7.71 -15.97
N PHE A 18 11.44 -6.73 -15.08
CA PHE A 18 10.70 -5.50 -15.35
C PHE A 18 11.63 -4.50 -16.05
N VAL A 19 11.74 -4.64 -17.37
CA VAL A 19 12.31 -3.59 -18.23
C VAL A 19 11.32 -3.32 -19.35
N ASP A 20 10.55 -2.24 -19.20
CA ASP A 20 10.19 -1.37 -20.33
C ASP A 20 9.63 -0.02 -19.84
N GLY A 21 9.97 1.05 -20.56
CA GLY A 21 9.07 2.18 -20.73
C GLY A 21 9.24 3.41 -19.82
N VAL A 22 10.04 4.36 -20.31
CA VAL A 22 9.76 5.81 -20.39
C VAL A 22 9.48 6.61 -19.10
N GLN A 23 10.28 7.66 -18.97
CA GLN A 23 10.31 8.68 -17.93
C GLN A 23 9.02 9.53 -17.89
N GLU A 24 8.17 9.22 -16.91
CA GLU A 24 7.14 10.12 -16.36
C GLU A 24 7.52 10.34 -14.89
N HIS A 25 7.81 11.59 -14.49
CA HIS A 25 8.35 12.00 -13.17
C HIS A 25 7.41 11.74 -11.96
N GLY A 26 6.59 10.70 -11.97
CA GLY A 26 5.63 10.39 -10.90
C GLY A 26 5.19 8.93 -10.76
N LYS A 27 5.73 7.97 -11.55
CA LYS A 27 5.23 6.58 -11.57
C LYS A 27 6.07 5.55 -10.78
N VAL A 28 7.16 5.96 -10.12
CA VAL A 28 8.13 5.00 -9.51
C VAL A 28 8.48 5.31 -8.05
N GLU A 29 7.80 6.20 -7.34
CA GLU A 29 8.34 6.67 -6.04
C GLU A 29 8.35 5.58 -4.96
N LEU A 30 7.21 4.92 -4.70
CA LEU A 30 7.15 3.94 -3.62
C LEU A 30 7.76 2.58 -4.00
N GLY A 31 7.59 2.14 -5.25
CA GLY A 31 8.23 0.93 -5.79
C GLY A 31 9.76 1.04 -5.80
N ALA A 32 10.32 2.16 -6.28
CA ALA A 32 11.75 2.40 -6.20
C ALA A 32 12.23 2.49 -4.74
N ARG A 33 11.47 3.15 -3.85
CA ARG A 33 11.82 3.19 -2.41
C ARG A 33 11.88 1.79 -1.79
N ILE A 34 10.97 0.88 -2.14
CA ILE A 34 11.03 -0.51 -1.67
C ILE A 34 12.34 -1.18 -2.10
N LEU A 35 12.75 -0.99 -3.36
CA LEU A 35 14.01 -1.55 -3.87
C LEU A 35 15.23 -0.91 -3.21
N GLN A 36 15.30 0.42 -3.18
CA GLN A 36 16.41 1.19 -2.60
C GLN A 36 16.61 0.90 -1.11
N LEU A 37 15.51 0.81 -0.35
CA LEU A 37 15.55 0.57 1.07
C LEU A 37 15.65 -0.91 1.41
N GLY A 38 15.59 -1.82 0.43
CA GLY A 38 15.76 -3.27 0.65
C GLY A 38 14.54 -3.95 1.28
N GLY A 39 13.34 -3.50 0.92
CA GLY A 39 12.09 -4.19 1.22
C GLY A 39 11.05 -3.34 1.95
N VAL A 40 9.81 -3.85 1.94
CA VAL A 40 8.62 -3.16 2.50
C VAL A 40 8.73 -2.88 4.01
N LYS A 41 9.45 -3.72 4.75
CA LYS A 41 9.68 -3.49 6.19
C LYS A 41 10.49 -2.22 6.43
N ARG A 42 11.58 -2.01 5.69
CA ARG A 42 12.47 -0.85 5.88
C ARG A 42 11.77 0.45 5.44
N VAL A 43 10.91 0.36 4.42
CA VAL A 43 10.00 1.46 4.04
C VAL A 43 9.04 1.81 5.19
N PHE A 44 8.37 0.81 5.78
CA PHE A 44 7.49 1.02 6.93
C PHE A 44 8.22 1.69 8.09
N ASP A 45 9.38 1.14 8.47
CA ASP A 45 10.21 1.63 9.57
C ASP A 45 10.63 3.09 9.36
N GLN A 46 11.05 3.46 8.14
CA GLN A 46 11.45 4.82 7.80
C GLN A 46 10.28 5.81 7.77
N ILE A 47 9.12 5.39 7.26
CA ILE A 47 7.95 6.28 7.12
C ILE A 47 7.27 6.49 8.47
N PHE A 48 7.05 5.43 9.26
CA PHE A 48 6.23 5.47 10.47
C PHE A 48 7.02 5.51 11.77
N GLY A 49 8.35 5.36 11.67
CA GLY A 49 9.25 5.24 12.80
C GLY A 49 9.18 3.85 13.43
N VAL A 50 10.31 3.38 13.94
CA VAL A 50 10.40 2.11 14.68
C VAL A 50 9.91 2.33 16.11
N ARG A 51 8.96 1.51 16.57
CA ARG A 51 8.66 1.36 17.99
C ARG A 51 9.27 0.08 18.52
N GLU A 52 9.71 0.12 19.77
CA GLU A 52 10.24 -1.05 20.44
C GLU A 52 9.22 -2.20 20.41
N GLY A 53 9.67 -3.37 19.94
CA GLY A 53 8.85 -4.56 19.79
C GLY A 53 7.79 -4.53 18.67
N GLU A 54 7.70 -3.48 17.86
CA GLU A 54 6.75 -3.42 16.74
C GLU A 54 7.25 -4.27 15.56
N LYS A 55 6.41 -5.19 15.07
CA LYS A 55 6.73 -6.04 13.91
C LYS A 55 5.70 -5.81 12.81
N LEU A 56 6.17 -5.60 11.59
CA LEU A 56 5.32 -5.58 10.40
C LEU A 56 4.83 -7.01 10.10
N LEU A 57 3.52 -7.20 10.03
CA LEU A 57 2.88 -8.49 9.75
C LEU A 57 2.50 -8.62 8.27
N LYS A 58 1.93 -7.56 7.69
CA LYS A 58 1.49 -7.55 6.29
C LYS A 58 1.68 -6.17 5.67
N ALA A 59 2.04 -6.17 4.40
CA ALA A 59 1.90 -5.02 3.51
C ALA A 59 1.09 -5.46 2.28
N SER A 60 0.15 -4.62 1.84
CA SER A 60 -0.68 -4.87 0.66
C SER A 60 -1.04 -3.58 -0.04
N GLN A 61 -1.19 -3.63 -1.37
CA GLN A 61 -1.76 -2.52 -2.12
C GLN A 61 -3.22 -2.29 -1.67
N CYS A 62 -3.59 -1.03 -1.53
CA CYS A 62 -4.89 -0.61 -1.02
C CYS A 62 -5.26 0.78 -1.57
N TYR A 63 -6.55 1.06 -1.64
CA TYR A 63 -7.07 2.40 -1.90
C TYR A 63 -7.68 2.96 -0.63
N LEU A 64 -7.28 4.17 -0.25
CA LEU A 64 -7.93 4.93 0.80
C LEU A 64 -9.01 5.82 0.18
N TRP A 65 -10.27 5.57 0.51
CA TRP A 65 -11.36 6.42 0.05
C TRP A 65 -11.35 7.76 0.80
N THR A 66 -11.44 8.86 0.05
CA THR A 66 -11.60 10.21 0.60
C THR A 66 -12.75 10.92 -0.11
N THR A 67 -13.17 12.09 0.39
CA THR A 67 -14.19 12.92 -0.28
C THR A 67 -13.75 13.43 -1.65
N ALA A 68 -12.44 13.54 -1.89
CA ALA A 68 -11.86 13.87 -3.19
C ALA A 68 -11.66 12.62 -4.10
N GLY A 69 -12.06 11.43 -3.63
CA GLY A 69 -11.93 10.17 -4.34
C GLY A 69 -10.89 9.21 -3.72
N PRO A 70 -10.69 8.03 -4.34
CA PRO A 70 -9.76 7.01 -3.86
C PRO A 70 -8.30 7.38 -4.10
N ILE A 71 -7.45 7.15 -3.10
CA ILE A 71 -6.01 7.37 -3.16
C ILE A 71 -5.29 6.02 -3.13
N ALA A 72 -4.51 5.70 -4.17
CA ALA A 72 -3.69 4.49 -4.21
C ALA A 72 -2.53 4.56 -3.21
N GLY A 73 -2.26 3.45 -2.53
CA GLY A 73 -1.20 3.36 -1.53
C GLY A 73 -0.91 1.95 -1.05
N LEU A 74 -0.05 1.88 -0.03
CA LEU A 74 0.22 0.65 0.71
C LEU A 74 -0.45 0.71 2.08
N LEU A 75 -1.18 -0.35 2.40
CA LEU A 75 -1.64 -0.65 3.74
C LEU A 75 -0.61 -1.53 4.45
N PHE A 76 -0.19 -1.10 5.63
CA PHE A 76 0.70 -1.80 6.52
C PHE A 76 -0.07 -2.21 7.77
N ILE A 77 0.01 -3.49 8.12
CA ILE A 77 -0.53 -4.04 9.37
C ILE A 77 0.66 -4.48 10.20
N SER A 78 0.87 -3.85 11.34
CA SER A 78 1.87 -4.24 12.32
C SER A 78 1.21 -4.82 13.57
N THR A 79 2.02 -5.34 14.49
CA THR A 79 1.56 -5.77 15.81
C THR A 79 1.02 -4.62 16.68
N GLN A 80 1.20 -3.35 16.29
CA GLN A 80 0.81 -2.19 17.11
C GLN A 80 -0.10 -1.20 16.40
N ARG A 81 -0.16 -1.19 15.06
CA ARG A 81 -0.98 -0.23 14.31
C ARG A 81 -1.38 -0.75 12.92
N VAL A 82 -2.42 -0.12 12.38
CA VAL A 82 -2.71 -0.12 10.95
C VAL A 82 -2.26 1.22 10.38
N ALA A 83 -1.53 1.21 9.28
CA ALA A 83 -0.97 2.40 8.67
C ALA A 83 -1.15 2.40 7.15
N PHE A 84 -1.37 3.57 6.56
CA PHE A 84 -1.51 3.74 5.12
C PHE A 84 -0.56 4.85 4.64
N PHE A 85 0.08 4.62 3.49
CA PHE A 85 0.92 5.62 2.83
C PHE A 85 0.61 5.67 1.33
N SER A 86 0.33 6.87 0.82
CA SER A 86 0.02 7.06 -0.59
C SER A 86 1.25 6.81 -1.48
N GLU A 87 1.03 6.15 -2.62
CA GLU A 87 2.08 5.91 -3.61
C GLU A 87 2.60 7.20 -4.24
N ARG A 88 1.71 8.20 -4.39
CA ARG A 88 2.01 9.52 -4.96
C ARG A 88 1.80 10.62 -3.93
N SER A 89 2.59 11.69 -4.05
CA SER A 89 2.36 12.93 -3.33
C SER A 89 1.20 13.71 -3.96
N ILE A 90 0.46 14.41 -3.11
CA ILE A 90 -0.67 15.27 -3.47
C ILE A 90 -0.19 16.72 -3.38
N LYS A 91 -0.56 17.54 -4.38
CA LYS A 91 -0.24 18.97 -4.41
C LYS A 91 -1.27 19.75 -3.60
N PHE A 92 -0.81 20.64 -2.75
CA PHE A 92 -1.65 21.57 -1.99
C PHE A 92 -1.11 22.99 -2.12
N SER A 93 -2.01 23.96 -2.26
CA SER A 93 -1.67 25.38 -2.16
C SER A 93 -1.75 25.81 -0.70
N CYS A 94 -0.63 26.30 -0.18
CA CYS A 94 -0.57 26.92 1.13
C CYS A 94 -1.17 28.35 1.08
N PRO A 95 -1.68 28.89 2.20
CA PRO A 95 -2.23 30.24 2.25
C PRO A 95 -1.26 31.35 1.82
N ASN A 96 0.05 31.08 1.90
CA ASN A 96 1.12 31.96 1.44
C ASN A 96 1.37 31.90 -0.09
N GLY A 97 0.58 31.12 -0.84
CA GLY A 97 0.71 30.93 -2.29
C GLY A 97 1.70 29.84 -2.72
N GLU A 98 2.40 29.20 -1.77
CA GLU A 98 3.35 28.13 -2.07
C GLU A 98 2.63 26.82 -2.44
N LEU A 99 3.16 26.10 -3.43
CA LEU A 99 2.67 24.77 -3.81
C LEU A 99 3.54 23.70 -3.18
N VAL A 100 2.98 22.96 -2.23
CA VAL A 100 3.70 21.88 -1.51
C VAL A 100 3.17 20.52 -1.97
N ARG A 101 4.07 19.54 -2.08
CA ARG A 101 3.74 18.14 -2.37
C ARG A 101 3.90 17.29 -1.11
N ILE A 102 2.82 16.65 -0.68
CA ILE A 102 2.80 15.84 0.56
C ILE A 102 2.18 14.48 0.28
N HIS A 103 2.76 13.40 0.82
CA HIS A 103 2.12 12.09 0.79
C HIS A 103 1.03 11.99 1.84
N TYR A 104 -0.10 11.40 1.47
CA TYR A 104 -1.16 11.10 2.41
C TYR A 104 -0.70 9.96 3.33
N LYS A 105 -0.62 10.24 4.63
CA LYS A 105 -0.08 9.33 5.64
C LYS A 105 -1.09 9.15 6.77
N VAL A 106 -1.45 7.90 7.06
CA VAL A 106 -2.35 7.53 8.16
C VAL A 106 -1.66 6.50 9.05
N SER A 107 -1.80 6.63 10.36
CA SER A 107 -1.25 5.70 11.34
C SER A 107 -2.19 5.59 12.54
N ILE A 108 -2.93 4.49 12.64
CA ILE A 108 -3.95 4.25 13.66
C ILE A 108 -3.46 3.14 14.59
N PRO A 109 -3.10 3.44 15.86
CA PRO A 109 -2.76 2.41 16.84
C PRO A 109 -3.91 1.43 17.04
N LEU A 110 -3.61 0.12 17.13
CA LEU A 110 -4.65 -0.92 17.30
C LEU A 110 -5.53 -0.67 18.52
N ARG A 111 -4.95 -0.20 19.63
CA ARG A 111 -5.67 0.19 20.86
C ARG A 111 -6.72 1.29 20.67
N LYS A 112 -6.66 2.04 19.56
CA LYS A 112 -7.63 3.10 19.22
C LYS A 112 -8.70 2.62 18.22
N ILE A 113 -8.58 1.41 17.68
CA ILE A 113 -9.56 0.83 16.78
C ILE A 113 -10.64 0.15 17.63
N LYS A 114 -11.87 0.68 17.58
CA LYS A 114 -13.01 0.09 18.28
C LYS A 114 -13.63 -1.08 17.51
N ARG A 115 -13.76 -0.93 16.19
CA ARG A 115 -14.36 -1.91 15.27
C ARG A 115 -13.71 -1.80 13.89
N ALA A 116 -13.72 -2.91 13.16
CA ALA A 116 -13.39 -2.98 11.74
C ALA A 116 -14.51 -3.79 11.07
N ASN A 117 -15.18 -3.17 10.10
CA ASN A 117 -16.28 -3.79 9.38
C ASN A 117 -15.85 -3.99 7.93
N GLN A 118 -16.11 -5.18 7.39
CA GLN A 118 -15.98 -5.42 5.95
C GLN A 118 -17.20 -4.80 5.25
N SER A 119 -16.97 -3.94 4.27
CA SER A 119 -18.03 -3.46 3.39
C SER A 119 -18.16 -4.38 2.18
N GLU A 120 -19.40 -4.67 1.77
CA GLU A 120 -19.66 -5.26 0.46
C GLU A 120 -19.36 -4.25 -0.64
N ASN A 121 -18.75 -4.69 -1.75
CA ASN A 121 -18.62 -3.83 -2.94
C ASN A 121 -20.01 -3.70 -3.57
N VAL A 122 -20.67 -2.56 -3.36
CA VAL A 122 -21.92 -2.27 -4.05
C VAL A 122 -21.57 -1.96 -5.50
N VAL A 123 -21.81 -2.91 -6.40
CA VAL A 123 -21.65 -2.72 -7.86
C VAL A 123 -22.66 -1.70 -8.44
N HIS A 124 -23.50 -1.10 -7.59
CA HIS A 124 -24.50 -0.11 -7.99
C HIS A 124 -24.24 1.24 -7.31
N GLY A 125 -24.30 2.29 -8.13
CA GLY A 125 -23.92 3.65 -7.78
C GLY A 125 -24.59 4.16 -6.50
N ASN A 126 -23.79 4.94 -5.76
CA ASN A 126 -24.09 5.64 -4.51
C ASN A 126 -23.72 4.85 -3.24
N CYS A 127 -22.42 4.83 -2.95
CA CYS A 127 -21.93 4.63 -1.60
C CYS A 127 -22.29 5.84 -0.73
N TYR A 128 -23.36 5.76 0.06
CA TYR A 128 -23.56 6.65 1.19
C TYR A 128 -22.81 6.07 2.39
N CYS A 129 -21.74 6.75 2.81
CA CYS A 129 -21.08 6.48 4.08
C CYS A 129 -21.97 7.02 5.21
N GLY A 130 -22.69 6.14 5.91
CA GLY A 130 -23.37 6.44 7.17
C GLY A 130 -22.49 6.13 8.38
#